data_AF-A0A836HP98-F1
#
_entry.id   AF-A0A836HP98-F1
#
_cell.length_a   1.000
_cell.length_b   1.000
_cell.length_c   1.000
_cell.angle_alpha   90.00
_cell.angle_beta   90.00
_cell.angle_gamma   90.00
#
_symmetry.space_group_name_H-M   'P 1'
#
loop_
_entity.id
_entity.type
_entity.pdbx_description
1 polymer ?
#
loop_
_entity_poly.entity_id
_entity_poly.type
_entity_poly.pdbx_seq_one_letter_code
_entity_poly.pdbx_strand_id
1 'polypeptide(L)'
;MRGSTRANAFSDADTQAAVLEEWKKRSAKSRKAARSLRQKVQQLKSDAEAGRRATQWLQECDALHCEQEACEAALEAMEMSLGGALLDAESERRRLELSALKELLSQQLEAVGTLRRTSAAKQPQTSSSGVAATDQISQIRHWIAAELEKCGESLTECAAPSASLQPQENAVAECRSAARQAQLKFDVLCDSYHPSHQLRDTFEAALRSATEEALTRIMDASVLMVATTPPDILRTVRLILKMGRYARKFDISAATLNTLIERVLAVRPDMSFSGARMAIEEAIELRKARVLSQAAITDFQRTNASLLSSCESAFMVAQQLAKQRQEKAEAARERVAAQNRRHAHLTEERAVYEAVLRQRQSVAERMQAAAAAKERALQEKRAIEFQERLRLFEAFEAQRLAWRQKERGLAELQAQALEEEKAARMRRNEERVEYRRHQKEQWQIEQKKRERELSALLAKKQEALQRFFASVDKQIGVEADPQRLLKATSSSAQTEKYTTLAQATRPPITGFSDEQIMKDPRVRLYHALLTAGLHTTPYGREVITRGYHVSTAQQSSEGNPLRGEFS
;
A
#
# COMPACT_ATOMS: atom_id res chain seq x y z
N MET A 1 -20.96 15.17 55.68
CA MET A 1 -20.05 14.74 56.76
C MET A 1 -19.71 13.26 56.56
N ARG A 2 -18.62 12.94 55.84
CA ARG A 2 -18.07 11.57 55.84
C ARG A 2 -16.88 11.58 56.80
N GLY A 3 -16.98 10.80 57.88
CA GLY A 3 -15.94 10.72 58.89
C GLY A 3 -14.63 10.23 58.26
N SER A 4 -13.62 11.10 58.20
CA SER A 4 -12.26 10.71 57.88
C SER A 4 -11.77 9.84 59.01
N THR A 5 -11.70 8.52 58.80
CA THR A 5 -11.07 7.58 59.73
C THR A 5 -9.62 7.99 59.91
N ARG A 6 -9.31 8.66 61.01
CA ARG A 6 -7.93 8.95 61.41
C ARG A 6 -7.34 7.65 61.94
N ALA A 7 -6.44 7.03 61.19
CA ALA A 7 -5.63 5.95 61.73
C ALA A 7 -4.83 6.47 62.93
N ASN A 8 -4.88 5.74 64.04
CA ASN A 8 -4.01 5.92 65.19
C ASN A 8 -2.86 4.90 65.11
N ALA A 9 -1.80 5.07 65.90
CA ALA A 9 -0.63 4.19 65.92
C ALA A 9 -0.97 2.70 66.24
N PHE A 10 -2.17 2.43 66.76
CA PHE A 10 -2.67 1.11 67.11
C PHE A 10 -3.75 0.56 66.16
N SER A 11 -4.03 1.23 65.05
CA SER A 11 -5.00 0.71 64.08
C SER A 11 -4.42 -0.48 63.30
N ASP A 12 -5.28 -1.43 62.88
CA ASP A 12 -4.87 -2.64 62.17
C ASP A 12 -4.02 -2.32 60.93
N ALA A 13 -3.08 -3.21 60.60
CA ALA A 13 -2.10 -3.00 59.53
C ALA A 13 -2.75 -2.57 58.20
N ASP A 14 -3.91 -3.13 57.87
CA ASP A 14 -4.67 -2.79 56.67
C ASP A 14 -5.18 -1.34 56.67
N THR A 15 -5.60 -0.84 57.83
CA THR A 15 -6.06 0.55 57.97
C THR A 15 -4.90 1.54 57.91
N GLN A 16 -3.74 1.19 58.47
CA GLN A 16 -2.52 2.00 58.36
C GLN A 16 -1.99 2.03 56.93
N ALA A 17 -2.02 0.90 56.22
CA ALA A 17 -1.68 0.82 54.80
C ALA A 17 -2.64 1.67 53.94
N ALA A 18 -3.95 1.61 54.20
CA ALA A 18 -4.94 2.42 53.49
C ALA A 18 -4.72 3.93 53.71
N VAL A 19 -4.42 4.36 54.94
CA VAL A 19 -4.14 5.78 55.25
C VAL A 19 -2.82 6.25 54.65
N LEU A 20 -1.78 5.40 54.63
CA LEU A 20 -0.52 5.71 53.94
C LEU A 20 -0.72 5.86 52.43
N GLU A 21 -1.51 5.00 51.80
CA GLU A 21 -1.86 5.13 50.39
C GLU A 21 -2.70 6.39 50.11
N GLU A 22 -3.64 6.74 51.00
CA GLU A 22 -4.38 7.99 50.89
C GLU A 22 -3.47 9.21 51.04
N TRP A 23 -2.53 9.19 51.98
CA TRP A 23 -1.54 10.24 52.15
C TRP A 23 -0.62 10.35 50.93
N LYS A 24 -0.13 9.24 50.37
CA LYS A 24 0.67 9.24 49.13
C LYS A 24 -0.13 9.85 47.98
N LYS A 25 -1.41 9.50 47.83
CA LYS A 25 -2.32 10.09 46.82
C LYS A 25 -2.49 11.60 47.02
N ARG A 26 -2.71 12.05 48.26
CA ARG A 26 -2.81 13.49 48.59
C ARG A 26 -1.49 14.23 48.33
N SER A 27 -0.35 13.67 48.76
CA SER A 27 1.00 14.20 48.51
C SER A 27 1.31 14.30 47.02
N ALA A 28 0.92 13.30 46.22
CA ALA A 28 1.08 13.33 44.77
C ALA A 28 0.21 14.43 44.12
N LYS A 29 -1.05 14.59 44.58
CA LYS A 29 -1.93 15.70 44.14
C LYS A 29 -1.34 17.07 44.48
N SER A 30 -0.86 17.27 45.72
CA SER A 30 -0.23 18.52 46.13
C SER A 30 1.06 18.81 45.36
N ARG A 31 1.88 17.78 45.07
CA ARG A 31 3.07 17.93 44.20
C ARG A 31 2.71 18.34 42.77
N LYS A 32 1.65 17.77 42.19
CA LYS A 32 1.13 18.18 40.87
C LYS A 32 0.63 19.63 40.89
N ALA A 33 -0.12 20.02 41.92
CA ALA A 33 -0.60 21.40 42.09
C ALA A 33 0.56 22.40 42.25
N ALA A 34 1.58 22.08 43.05
CA ALA A 34 2.77 22.92 43.22
C ALA A 34 3.58 23.05 41.92
N ARG A 35 3.72 21.97 41.13
CA ARG A 35 4.34 22.02 39.79
C ARG A 35 3.55 22.92 38.83
N SER A 36 2.22 22.79 38.83
CA SER A 36 1.34 23.64 38.01
C SER A 36 1.45 25.11 38.39
N LEU A 37 1.49 25.44 39.69
CA LEU A 37 1.69 26.83 40.15
C LEU A 37 3.06 27.38 39.75
N ARG A 38 4.15 26.59 39.88
CA ARG A 38 5.47 27.01 39.42
C ARG A 38 5.51 27.28 37.92
N GLN A 39 4.88 26.42 37.12
CA GLN A 39 4.73 26.64 35.68
C GLN A 39 3.94 27.91 35.38
N LYS A 40 2.82 28.17 36.08
CA LYS A 40 2.06 29.41 35.93
C LYS A 40 2.87 30.66 36.30
N VAL A 41 3.66 30.61 37.38
CA VAL A 41 4.54 31.74 37.76
C VAL A 41 5.64 31.96 36.73
N GLN A 42 6.23 30.89 36.19
CA GLN A 42 7.20 31.00 35.09
C GLN A 42 6.57 31.60 33.85
N GLN A 43 5.36 31.17 33.49
CA GLN A 43 4.61 31.72 32.36
C GLN A 43 4.28 33.21 32.58
N LEU A 44 3.76 33.60 33.74
CA LEU A 44 3.46 35.00 34.03
C LEU A 44 4.73 35.88 34.03
N LYS A 45 5.88 35.34 34.46
CA LYS A 45 7.17 36.03 34.34
C LYS A 45 7.57 36.20 32.87
N SER A 46 7.46 35.15 32.05
CA SER A 46 7.75 35.27 30.62
C SER A 46 6.81 36.24 29.92
N ASP A 47 5.53 36.24 30.28
CA ASP A 47 4.52 37.14 29.71
C ASP A 47 4.78 38.59 30.13
N ALA A 48 5.15 38.83 31.39
CA ALA A 48 5.51 40.17 31.87
C ALA A 48 6.80 40.70 31.23
N GLU A 49 7.80 39.84 31.02
CA GLU A 49 9.01 40.20 30.27
C GLU A 49 8.71 40.46 28.80
N ALA A 50 7.85 39.66 28.17
CA ALA A 50 7.38 39.88 26.80
C ALA A 50 6.64 41.23 26.69
N GLY A 51 5.79 41.56 27.67
CA GLY A 51 5.11 42.85 27.76
C GLY A 51 6.08 44.03 27.84
N ARG A 52 7.11 43.95 28.70
CA ARG A 52 8.14 45.00 28.80
C ARG A 52 8.92 45.17 27.48
N ARG A 53 9.27 44.07 26.82
CA ARG A 53 9.95 44.11 25.51
C ARG A 53 9.07 44.73 24.43
N ALA A 54 7.77 44.41 24.42
CA ALA A 54 6.83 45.02 23.51
C ALA A 54 6.71 46.53 23.73
N THR A 55 6.65 46.99 24.99
CA THR A 55 6.63 48.44 25.29
C THR A 55 7.92 49.15 24.91
N GLN A 56 9.09 48.54 25.14
CA GLN A 56 10.37 49.09 24.71
C GLN A 56 10.47 49.18 23.19
N TRP A 57 10.02 48.14 22.49
CA TRP A 57 9.97 48.12 21.02
C TRP A 57 9.07 49.23 20.46
N LEU A 58 7.90 49.47 21.06
CA LEU A 58 7.03 50.58 20.65
C LEU A 58 7.72 51.94 20.82
N GLN A 59 8.33 52.20 21.98
CA GLN A 59 9.07 53.44 22.23
C GLN A 59 10.22 53.65 21.25
N GLU A 60 10.92 52.58 20.87
CA GLU A 60 11.99 52.62 19.88
C GLU A 60 11.47 52.89 18.45
N CYS A 61 10.33 52.32 18.08
CA CYS A 61 9.66 52.60 16.80
C CYS A 61 9.23 54.07 16.73
N ASP A 62 8.64 54.60 17.80
CA ASP A 62 8.24 56.02 17.88
C ASP A 62 9.46 56.94 17.73
N ALA A 63 10.59 56.63 18.39
CA ALA A 63 11.82 57.39 18.27
C ALA A 63 12.41 57.38 16.85
N LEU A 64 12.38 56.23 16.16
CA LEU A 64 12.81 56.15 14.76
C LEU A 64 11.90 56.94 13.83
N HIS A 65 10.59 56.93 14.09
CA HIS A 65 9.64 57.70 13.30
C HIS A 65 9.90 59.22 13.45
N CYS A 66 10.14 59.71 14.67
CA CYS A 66 10.51 61.11 14.88
C CYS A 66 11.83 61.49 14.18
N GLU A 67 12.82 60.59 14.12
CA GLU A 67 14.06 60.83 13.37
C GLU A 67 13.83 60.90 11.86
N GLN A 68 12.96 60.04 11.33
CA GLN A 68 12.54 60.10 9.93
C GLN A 68 11.88 61.43 9.61
N GLU A 69 10.89 61.86 10.41
CA GLU A 69 10.21 63.14 10.23
C GLU A 69 11.18 64.33 10.25
N ALA A 70 12.18 64.30 11.15
CA ALA A 70 13.21 65.34 11.22
C ALA A 70 14.09 65.38 9.95
N CYS A 71 14.45 64.22 9.40
CA CYS A 71 15.23 64.14 8.16
C CYS A 71 14.41 64.62 6.95
N GLU A 72 13.15 64.22 6.86
CA GLU A 72 12.24 64.66 5.80
C GLU A 72 12.02 66.18 5.85
N ALA A 73 11.80 66.75 7.03
CA ALA A 73 11.66 68.20 7.21
C ALA A 73 12.95 68.97 6.80
N ALA A 74 14.14 68.43 7.10
CA ALA A 74 15.40 69.04 6.68
C ALA A 74 15.57 69.03 5.16
N LEU A 75 15.19 67.93 4.49
CA LEU A 75 15.21 67.85 3.03
C LEU A 75 14.20 68.80 2.38
N GLU A 76 12.99 68.90 2.92
CA GLU A 76 11.98 69.84 2.43
C GLU A 76 12.43 71.29 2.59
N ALA A 77 13.10 71.64 3.69
CA ALA A 77 13.69 72.95 3.87
C ALA A 77 14.77 73.26 2.80
N MET A 78 15.59 72.26 2.43
CA MET A 78 16.56 72.38 1.33
C MET A 78 15.88 72.54 -0.03
N GLU A 79 14.85 71.75 -0.34
CA GLU A 79 14.06 71.88 -1.57
C GLU A 79 13.40 73.26 -1.69
N MET A 80 12.87 73.79 -0.59
CA MET A 80 12.28 75.13 -0.54
C MET A 80 13.32 76.22 -0.77
N SER A 81 14.54 76.06 -0.25
CA SER A 81 15.65 77.00 -0.52
C SER A 81 16.06 77.02 -1.99
N LEU A 82 15.98 75.87 -2.67
CA LEU A 82 16.23 75.73 -4.11
C LEU A 82 15.12 76.33 -4.96
N GLY A 83 13.85 76.23 -4.54
CA GLY A 83 12.71 76.77 -5.27
C GLY A 83 12.72 78.29 -5.46
N GLY A 84 13.46 79.02 -4.61
CA GLY A 84 13.70 80.47 -4.76
C GLY A 84 14.79 80.83 -5.77
N ALA A 85 15.70 79.90 -6.08
CA ALA A 85 16.75 80.08 -7.07
C ALA A 85 16.22 79.70 -8.46
N LEU A 86 16.52 80.55 -9.45
CA LEU A 86 16.05 80.47 -10.84
C LEU A 86 16.02 79.04 -11.42
N LEU A 87 14.95 78.72 -12.17
CA LEU A 87 14.75 77.54 -13.03
C LEU A 87 15.89 77.39 -14.06
N ASP A 88 17.07 76.96 -13.61
CA ASP A 88 18.19 76.56 -14.44
C ASP A 88 18.28 75.04 -14.50
N ALA A 89 18.88 74.46 -15.53
CA ALA A 89 19.01 73.00 -15.67
C ALA A 89 19.74 72.36 -14.49
N GLU A 90 20.61 73.12 -13.81
CA GLU A 90 21.27 72.72 -12.56
C GLU A 90 20.29 72.58 -11.39
N SER A 91 19.23 73.40 -11.34
CA SER A 91 18.20 73.30 -10.30
C SER A 91 17.36 72.02 -10.44
N GLU A 92 17.07 71.58 -11.67
CA GLU A 92 16.36 70.31 -11.92
C GLU A 92 17.24 69.11 -11.59
N ARG A 93 18.52 69.13 -11.98
CA ARG A 93 19.47 68.08 -11.61
C ARG A 93 19.59 67.93 -10.09
N ARG A 94 19.65 69.03 -9.35
CA ARG A 94 19.71 69.04 -7.88
C ARG A 94 18.43 68.57 -7.24
N ARG A 95 17.26 68.88 -7.82
CA ARG A 95 15.98 68.29 -7.39
C ARG A 95 15.99 66.77 -7.55
N LEU A 96 16.53 66.26 -8.65
CA LEU A 96 16.66 64.82 -8.85
C LEU A 96 17.63 64.20 -7.84
N GLU A 97 18.77 64.84 -7.56
CA GLU A 97 19.73 64.40 -6.54
C GLU A 97 19.10 64.38 -5.13
N LEU A 98 18.33 65.42 -4.76
CA LEU A 98 17.58 65.44 -3.49
C LEU A 98 16.50 64.37 -3.42
N SER A 99 15.76 64.13 -4.51
CA SER A 99 14.77 63.05 -4.56
C SER A 99 15.42 61.67 -4.41
N ALA A 100 16.57 61.44 -5.04
CA ALA A 100 17.31 60.19 -4.92
C ALA A 100 17.86 60.01 -3.49
N LEU A 101 18.31 61.09 -2.87
CA LEU A 101 18.77 61.07 -1.48
C LEU A 101 17.60 60.80 -0.52
N LYS A 102 16.41 61.37 -0.77
CA LYS A 102 15.18 61.08 -0.01
C LYS A 102 14.84 59.59 -0.06
N GLU A 103 14.84 58.99 -1.26
CA GLU A 103 14.60 57.55 -1.42
C GLU A 103 15.65 56.70 -0.68
N LEU A 104 16.92 57.08 -0.77
CA LEU A 104 18.00 56.33 -0.14
C LEU A 104 17.96 56.45 1.39
N LEU A 105 17.58 57.61 1.94
CA LEU A 105 17.32 57.77 3.38
C LEU A 105 16.16 56.89 3.84
N SER A 106 15.05 56.88 3.10
CA SER A 106 13.91 56.01 3.42
C SER A 106 14.33 54.53 3.44
N GLN A 107 15.11 54.09 2.46
CA GLN A 107 15.62 52.71 2.41
C GLN A 107 16.54 52.37 3.59
N GLN A 108 17.44 53.28 3.99
CA GLN A 108 18.32 53.06 5.14
C GLN A 108 17.54 53.03 6.46
N LEU A 109 16.52 53.87 6.62
CA LEU A 109 15.64 53.86 7.78
C LEU A 109 14.79 52.58 7.85
N GLU A 110 14.31 52.08 6.72
CA GLU A 110 13.65 50.77 6.63
C GLU A 110 14.61 49.64 7.00
N ALA A 111 15.87 49.70 6.54
CA ALA A 111 16.91 48.73 6.90
C ALA A 111 17.16 48.74 8.42
N VAL A 112 17.24 49.91 9.05
CA VAL A 112 17.31 50.03 10.52
C VAL A 112 16.08 49.40 11.18
N GLY A 113 14.88 49.67 10.67
CA GLY A 113 13.63 49.08 11.18
C GLY A 113 13.58 47.55 11.05
N THR A 114 14.16 46.98 9.99
CA THR A 114 14.24 45.51 9.82
C THR A 114 15.31 44.87 10.71
N LEU A 115 16.46 45.50 10.86
CA LEU A 115 17.52 45.05 11.79
C LEU A 115 17.02 45.02 13.23
N ARG A 116 16.25 46.04 13.65
CA ARG A 116 15.63 46.04 14.98
C ARG A 116 14.56 44.96 15.15
N ARG A 117 13.70 44.75 14.15
CA ARG A 117 12.69 43.67 14.17
C ARG A 117 13.32 42.28 14.28
N THR A 118 14.40 42.04 13.54
CA THR A 118 15.12 40.75 13.57
C THR A 118 15.92 40.55 14.86
N SER A 119 16.47 41.63 15.43
CA SER A 119 17.11 41.62 16.75
C SER A 119 16.11 41.31 17.87
N ALA A 120 14.94 41.96 17.89
CA ALA A 120 13.90 41.74 18.90
C ALA A 120 13.29 40.32 18.84
N ALA A 121 13.26 39.69 17.65
CA ALA A 121 12.74 38.34 17.46
C ALA A 121 13.69 37.23 17.92
N LYS A 122 15.00 37.50 18.01
CA LYS A 122 15.99 36.50 18.45
C LYS A 122 16.17 36.56 19.96
N GLN A 123 15.85 35.44 20.63
CA GLN A 123 16.02 35.24 22.08
C GLN A 123 17.48 35.52 22.54
N PRO A 124 17.67 35.88 23.83
CA PRO A 124 18.88 36.54 24.34
C PRO A 124 20.04 35.57 24.65
N GLN A 125 20.35 34.62 23.77
CA GLN A 125 21.40 33.64 24.07
C GLN A 125 22.82 34.06 23.67
N THR A 126 23.02 35.22 23.03
CA THR A 126 24.38 35.75 22.80
C THR A 126 24.40 37.26 22.95
N SER A 127 25.10 37.75 23.98
CA SER A 127 25.32 39.17 24.28
C SER A 127 26.15 39.90 23.22
N SER A 128 26.71 39.21 22.21
CA SER A 128 27.47 39.86 21.14
C SER A 128 26.61 40.37 19.97
N SER A 129 25.39 39.86 19.76
CA SER A 129 24.56 40.28 18.62
C SER A 129 23.88 41.64 18.81
N GLY A 130 23.64 42.05 20.06
CA GLY A 130 22.98 43.33 20.36
C GLY A 130 23.88 44.54 20.10
N VAL A 131 25.18 44.43 20.40
CA VAL A 131 26.17 45.51 20.24
C VAL A 131 26.42 45.81 18.76
N ALA A 132 26.48 44.79 17.92
CA ALA A 132 26.66 44.97 16.47
C ALA A 132 25.49 45.73 15.82
N ALA A 133 24.25 45.49 16.28
CA ALA A 133 23.08 46.20 15.77
C ALA A 133 23.05 47.67 16.22
N THR A 134 23.44 47.98 17.46
CA THR A 134 23.53 49.36 17.94
C THR A 134 24.63 50.15 17.21
N ASP A 135 25.78 49.51 16.96
CA ASP A 135 26.88 50.15 16.22
C ASP A 135 26.49 50.46 14.77
N GLN A 136 25.78 49.54 14.12
CA GLN A 136 25.29 49.75 12.75
C GLN A 136 24.28 50.91 12.66
N ILE A 137 23.40 51.05 13.66
CA ILE A 137 22.45 52.17 13.74
C ILE A 137 23.19 53.51 13.88
N SER A 138 24.20 53.57 14.76
CA SER A 138 25.02 54.77 14.93
C SER A 138 25.80 55.13 13.66
N GLN A 139 26.32 54.13 12.93
CA GLN A 139 26.98 54.33 11.65
C GLN A 139 26.02 54.93 10.59
N ILE A 140 24.80 54.40 10.50
CA ILE A 140 23.80 54.90 9.56
C ILE A 140 23.45 56.36 9.90
N ARG A 141 23.21 56.68 11.18
CA ARG A 141 22.93 58.07 11.61
C ARG A 141 24.05 59.04 11.25
N HIS A 142 25.31 58.64 11.45
CA HIS A 142 26.44 59.48 11.12
C HIS A 142 26.59 59.68 9.60
N TRP A 143 26.33 58.63 8.82
CA TRP A 143 26.32 58.69 7.36
C TRP A 143 25.23 59.64 6.84
N ILE A 144 24.02 59.59 7.40
CA ILE A 144 22.92 60.50 7.05
C ILE A 144 23.32 61.96 7.28
N ALA A 145 23.90 62.27 8.46
CA ALA A 145 24.34 63.62 8.78
C ALA A 145 25.42 64.13 7.81
N ALA A 146 26.39 63.28 7.47
CA ALA A 146 27.48 63.63 6.55
C ALA A 146 27.00 63.89 5.11
N GLU A 147 26.05 63.11 4.60
CA GLU A 147 25.50 63.35 3.26
C GLU A 147 24.63 64.61 3.21
N LEU A 148 23.88 64.92 4.27
CA LEU A 148 23.14 66.18 4.35
C LEU A 148 24.10 67.40 4.36
N GLU A 149 25.22 67.30 5.08
CA GLU A 149 26.26 68.35 5.11
C GLU A 149 26.90 68.53 3.73
N LYS A 150 27.30 67.44 3.08
CA LYS A 150 27.88 67.45 1.72
C LYS A 150 26.92 68.01 0.67
N CYS A 151 25.63 67.72 0.78
CA CYS A 151 24.61 68.36 -0.06
C CYS A 151 24.54 69.87 0.19
N GLY A 152 24.60 70.31 1.45
CA GLY A 152 24.67 71.72 1.81
C GLY A 152 25.90 72.43 1.22
N GLU A 153 27.07 71.81 1.32
CA GLU A 153 28.32 72.33 0.73
C GLU A 153 28.22 72.42 -0.80
N SER A 154 27.76 71.36 -1.46
CA SER A 154 27.55 71.33 -2.91
C SER A 154 26.58 72.44 -3.35
N LEU A 155 25.52 72.70 -2.58
CA LEU A 155 24.57 73.77 -2.84
C LEU A 155 25.24 75.15 -2.83
N THR A 156 26.18 75.38 -1.91
CA THR A 156 26.92 76.65 -1.79
C THR A 156 27.97 76.84 -2.90
N GLU A 157 28.60 75.77 -3.40
CA GLU A 157 29.59 75.84 -4.48
C GLU A 157 29.00 76.28 -5.82
N CYS A 158 27.80 75.86 -6.21
CA CYS A 158 27.21 76.30 -7.50
C CYS A 158 26.64 77.72 -7.46
N ALA A 159 26.65 78.41 -6.32
CA ALA A 159 26.44 79.84 -6.32
C ALA A 159 27.62 80.60 -6.98
N ALA A 160 28.75 79.94 -7.24
CA ALA A 160 29.90 80.51 -7.94
C ALA A 160 29.75 80.42 -9.47
N PRO A 161 29.67 81.56 -10.21
CA PRO A 161 29.51 81.55 -11.66
C PRO A 161 30.78 81.06 -12.37
N SER A 162 30.75 79.84 -12.90
CA SER A 162 31.86 79.24 -13.65
C SER A 162 32.02 79.88 -15.04
N ALA A 163 33.21 80.39 -15.33
CA ALA A 163 33.50 81.29 -16.45
C ALA A 163 34.37 80.68 -17.58
N SER A 164 34.22 79.38 -17.90
CA SER A 164 34.96 78.75 -18.99
C SER A 164 34.20 78.81 -20.32
N LEU A 165 34.89 79.22 -21.39
CA LEU A 165 34.33 79.70 -22.66
C LEU A 165 34.55 78.75 -23.86
N GLN A 166 34.89 77.48 -23.63
CA GLN A 166 35.00 76.47 -24.69
C GLN A 166 33.88 75.41 -24.58
N PRO A 167 32.66 75.71 -25.06
CA PRO A 167 31.49 74.86 -24.86
C PRO A 167 31.41 73.59 -25.74
N GLN A 168 32.14 73.51 -26.85
CA GLN A 168 31.98 72.40 -27.82
C GLN A 168 32.86 71.19 -27.50
N GLU A 169 34.14 71.41 -27.19
CA GLU A 169 35.03 70.34 -26.71
C GLU A 169 34.50 69.73 -25.40
N ASN A 170 33.85 70.56 -24.58
CA ASN A 170 33.22 70.13 -23.34
C ASN A 170 32.07 69.15 -23.58
N ALA A 171 31.16 69.38 -24.54
CA ALA A 171 30.03 68.48 -24.77
C ALA A 171 30.45 67.08 -25.23
N VAL A 172 31.42 66.99 -26.14
CA VAL A 172 31.96 65.69 -26.60
C VAL A 172 32.74 65.01 -25.47
N ALA A 173 33.52 65.76 -24.68
CA ALA A 173 34.23 65.22 -23.53
C ALA A 173 33.26 64.72 -22.42
N GLU A 174 32.18 65.47 -22.16
CA GLU A 174 31.11 65.10 -21.24
C GLU A 174 30.34 63.86 -21.69
N CYS A 175 30.03 63.74 -22.99
CA CYS A 175 29.42 62.53 -23.53
C CYS A 175 30.35 61.32 -23.38
N ARG A 176 31.64 61.47 -23.70
CA ARG A 176 32.65 60.41 -23.52
C ARG A 176 32.86 60.04 -22.06
N SER A 177 32.84 61.00 -21.14
CA SER A 177 32.97 60.72 -19.70
C SER A 177 31.74 59.97 -19.18
N ALA A 178 30.53 60.38 -19.58
CA ALA A 178 29.30 59.67 -19.28
C ALA A 178 29.28 58.24 -19.86
N ALA A 179 29.80 58.05 -21.07
CA ALA A 179 29.93 56.73 -21.69
C ALA A 179 30.90 55.82 -20.90
N ARG A 180 32.06 56.34 -20.48
CA ARG A 180 33.01 55.61 -19.62
C ARG A 180 32.37 55.25 -18.28
N GLN A 181 31.63 56.16 -17.67
CA GLN A 181 30.94 55.90 -16.40
C GLN A 181 29.88 54.80 -16.57
N ALA A 182 29.12 54.81 -17.67
CA ALA A 182 28.15 53.77 -17.98
C ALA A 182 28.85 52.41 -18.19
N GLN A 183 29.97 52.39 -18.90
CA GLN A 183 30.76 51.17 -19.11
C GLN A 183 31.30 50.60 -17.79
N LEU A 184 31.87 51.44 -16.92
CA LEU A 184 32.36 51.00 -15.60
C LEU A 184 31.23 50.42 -14.74
N LYS A 185 30.04 51.04 -14.75
CA LYS A 185 28.87 50.49 -14.05
C LYS A 185 28.45 49.14 -14.64
N PHE A 186 28.46 49.02 -15.97
CA PHE A 186 28.18 47.77 -16.65
C PHE A 186 29.18 46.66 -16.29
N ASP A 187 30.47 46.99 -16.23
CA ASP A 187 31.52 46.04 -15.83
C ASP A 187 31.31 45.57 -14.38
N VAL A 188 30.99 46.48 -13.45
CA VAL A 188 30.65 46.13 -12.06
C VAL A 188 29.43 45.21 -11.99
N LEU A 189 28.40 45.45 -12.81
CA LEU A 189 27.24 44.54 -12.90
C LEU A 189 27.65 43.16 -13.45
N CYS A 190 28.52 43.12 -14.46
CA CYS A 190 29.02 41.86 -15.00
C CYS A 190 29.80 41.06 -13.95
N ASP A 191 30.66 41.72 -13.17
CA ASP A 191 31.44 41.09 -12.10
C ASP A 191 30.55 40.62 -10.94
N SER A 192 29.47 41.35 -10.64
CA SER A 192 28.55 40.99 -9.56
C SER A 192 27.69 39.78 -9.93
N TYR A 193 27.17 39.74 -11.16
CA TYR A 193 26.14 38.77 -11.55
C TYR A 193 26.63 37.61 -12.41
N HIS A 194 27.84 37.70 -12.98
CA HIS A 194 28.43 36.69 -13.86
C HIS A 194 27.46 36.23 -14.97
N PRO A 195 26.93 37.15 -15.79
CA PRO A 195 25.93 36.84 -16.80
C PRO A 195 26.47 35.91 -17.89
N SER A 196 25.57 35.33 -18.68
CA SER A 196 25.98 34.59 -19.87
C SER A 196 26.69 35.52 -20.87
N HIS A 197 27.67 34.97 -21.59
CA HIS A 197 28.43 35.73 -22.59
C HIS A 197 27.53 36.42 -23.61
N GLN A 198 26.45 35.74 -24.04
CA GLN A 198 25.47 36.31 -24.96
C GLN A 198 24.77 37.56 -24.41
N LEU A 199 24.34 37.54 -23.14
CA LEU A 199 23.72 38.71 -22.51
C LEU A 199 24.73 39.85 -22.37
N ARG A 200 25.96 39.55 -21.95
CA ARG A 200 27.04 40.53 -21.88
C ARG A 200 27.25 41.23 -23.23
N ASP A 201 27.43 40.47 -24.30
CA ASP A 201 27.67 41.01 -25.64
C ASP A 201 26.52 41.90 -26.12
N THR A 202 25.27 41.49 -25.85
CA THR A 202 24.09 42.26 -26.29
C THR A 202 23.99 43.62 -25.61
N PHE A 203 24.22 43.69 -24.30
CA PHE A 203 24.16 44.97 -23.57
C PHE A 203 25.38 45.84 -23.84
N GLU A 204 26.56 45.24 -24.00
CA GLU A 204 27.76 45.98 -24.39
C GLU A 204 27.61 46.60 -25.79
N ALA A 205 27.07 45.86 -26.76
CA ALA A 205 26.74 46.39 -28.08
C ALA A 205 25.71 47.52 -28.02
N ALA A 206 24.68 47.39 -27.17
CA ALA A 206 23.67 48.43 -26.98
C ALA A 206 24.25 49.72 -26.38
N LEU A 207 25.12 49.62 -25.38
CA LEU A 207 25.81 50.78 -24.78
C LEU A 207 26.73 51.48 -25.79
N ARG A 208 27.48 50.71 -26.58
CA ARG A 208 28.32 51.26 -27.66
C ARG A 208 27.48 51.97 -28.71
N SER A 209 26.40 51.35 -29.19
CA SER A 209 25.48 51.96 -30.16
C SER A 209 24.85 53.26 -29.64
N ALA A 210 24.41 53.29 -28.38
CA ALA A 210 23.86 54.49 -27.77
C ALA A 210 24.91 55.62 -27.65
N THR A 211 26.17 55.25 -27.40
CA THR A 211 27.29 56.20 -27.33
C THR A 211 27.58 56.79 -28.70
N GLU A 212 27.66 55.95 -29.73
CA GLU A 212 27.87 56.39 -31.12
C GLU A 212 26.75 57.33 -31.58
N GLU A 213 25.49 56.98 -31.31
CA GLU A 213 24.33 57.81 -31.66
C GLU A 213 24.31 59.16 -30.94
N ALA A 214 24.70 59.20 -29.66
CA ALA A 214 24.79 60.46 -28.93
C ALA A 214 25.92 61.35 -29.49
N LEU A 215 27.07 60.76 -29.81
CA LEU A 215 28.20 61.47 -30.39
C LEU A 215 27.86 62.02 -31.79
N THR A 216 27.17 61.26 -32.64
CA THR A 216 26.74 61.76 -33.96
C THR A 216 25.78 62.94 -33.80
N ARG A 217 24.79 62.88 -32.92
CA ARG A 217 23.88 64.01 -32.65
C ARG A 217 24.60 65.26 -32.15
N ILE A 218 25.59 65.11 -31.27
CA ILE A 218 26.42 66.24 -30.79
C ILE A 218 27.27 66.81 -31.92
N MET A 219 27.86 65.96 -32.76
CA MET A 219 28.65 66.38 -33.90
C MET A 219 27.79 67.12 -34.94
N ASP A 220 26.63 66.58 -35.30
CA ASP A 220 25.68 67.17 -36.26
C ASP A 220 25.18 68.55 -35.80
N ALA A 221 24.91 68.71 -34.50
CA ALA A 221 24.56 69.99 -33.91
C ALA A 221 25.69 71.03 -34.01
N SER A 222 26.93 70.58 -34.22
CA SER A 222 28.14 71.40 -34.15
C SER A 222 28.77 71.74 -35.51
N VAL A 223 28.58 70.90 -36.53
CA VAL A 223 29.11 71.08 -37.90
C VAL A 223 28.55 72.33 -38.59
N LEU A 224 27.43 72.86 -38.12
CA LEU A 224 26.75 73.98 -38.74
C LEU A 224 27.44 75.34 -38.57
N MET A 225 28.41 75.52 -37.66
CA MET A 225 28.86 76.86 -37.26
C MET A 225 30.39 77.00 -37.20
N VAL A 226 30.99 77.52 -38.28
CA VAL A 226 32.30 78.17 -38.22
C VAL A 226 32.06 79.61 -37.79
N ALA A 227 32.53 79.97 -36.60
CA ALA A 227 32.31 81.30 -36.06
C ALA A 227 33.04 82.35 -36.92
N THR A 228 32.29 83.29 -37.50
CA THR A 228 32.85 84.37 -38.33
C THR A 228 33.10 85.64 -37.51
N THR A 229 32.36 85.81 -36.41
CA THR A 229 32.51 86.97 -35.54
C THR A 229 33.55 86.76 -34.43
N PRO A 230 34.32 87.81 -34.06
CA PRO A 230 35.31 87.69 -32.99
C PRO A 230 34.69 87.25 -31.65
N PRO A 231 35.40 86.44 -30.85
CA PRO A 231 34.87 85.83 -29.64
C PRO A 231 34.44 86.84 -28.57
N ASP A 232 35.10 87.99 -28.48
CA ASP A 232 34.76 89.06 -27.53
C ASP A 232 33.40 89.69 -27.83
N ILE A 233 33.09 89.83 -29.12
CA ILE A 233 31.80 90.33 -29.59
C ILE A 233 30.72 89.30 -29.27
N LEU A 234 30.94 88.03 -29.62
CA LEU A 234 30.01 86.95 -29.30
C LEU A 234 29.75 86.82 -27.81
N ARG A 235 30.76 87.02 -26.95
CA ARG A 235 30.60 87.02 -25.49
C ARG A 235 29.66 88.12 -25.02
N THR A 236 29.82 89.32 -25.59
CA THR A 236 28.99 90.49 -25.28
C THR A 236 27.55 90.28 -25.74
N VAL A 237 27.36 89.82 -26.97
CA VAL A 237 26.04 89.51 -27.55
C VAL A 237 25.35 88.38 -26.78
N ARG A 238 26.07 87.31 -26.41
CA ARG A 238 25.55 86.22 -25.57
C ARG A 238 25.08 86.71 -24.21
N LEU A 239 25.80 87.64 -23.58
CA LEU A 239 25.38 88.24 -22.30
C LEU A 239 24.08 89.03 -22.48
N ILE A 240 23.98 89.83 -23.53
CA ILE A 240 22.75 90.59 -23.87
C ILE A 240 21.58 89.64 -24.13
N LEU A 241 21.79 88.55 -24.88
CA LEU A 241 20.79 87.51 -25.12
C LEU A 241 20.39 86.78 -23.83
N LYS A 242 21.32 86.53 -22.91
CA LYS A 242 21.06 85.90 -21.60
C LYS A 242 20.20 86.81 -20.71
N MET A 243 20.46 88.12 -20.74
CA MET A 243 19.71 89.12 -19.98
C MET A 243 18.33 89.42 -20.58
N GLY A 244 18.15 89.20 -21.88
CA GLY A 244 16.88 89.43 -22.58
C GLY A 244 15.82 88.37 -22.27
N ARG A 245 14.72 88.75 -21.61
CA ARG A 245 13.57 87.85 -21.35
C ARG A 245 12.96 87.28 -22.63
N TYR A 246 12.97 88.05 -23.72
CA TYR A 246 12.37 87.66 -25.01
C TYR A 246 13.27 86.81 -25.90
N ALA A 247 14.59 86.77 -25.63
CA ALA A 247 15.56 85.96 -26.38
C ALA A 247 15.66 84.52 -25.87
N ARG A 248 14.67 84.05 -25.09
CA ARG A 248 14.59 82.66 -24.61
C ARG A 248 14.03 81.71 -25.66
N LYS A 249 13.23 82.23 -26.60
CA LYS A 249 12.75 81.48 -27.77
C LYS A 249 13.76 81.65 -28.90
N PHE A 250 14.04 80.55 -29.59
CA PHE A 250 14.98 80.51 -30.69
C PHE A 250 14.47 81.24 -31.95
N ASP A 251 13.15 81.43 -32.04
CA ASP A 251 12.51 82.20 -33.09
C ASP A 251 12.30 83.64 -32.62
N ILE A 252 13.22 84.52 -33.01
CA ILE A 252 13.20 85.93 -32.64
C ILE A 252 12.40 86.70 -33.69
N SER A 253 11.34 87.41 -33.27
CA SER A 253 10.60 88.29 -34.17
C SER A 253 11.48 89.43 -34.70
N ALA A 254 11.18 89.96 -35.89
CA ALA A 254 11.95 91.07 -36.46
C ALA A 254 12.04 92.30 -35.53
N ALA A 255 10.96 92.60 -34.79
CA ALA A 255 10.95 93.67 -33.80
C ALA A 255 11.91 93.39 -32.63
N THR A 256 11.92 92.15 -32.11
CA THR A 256 12.83 91.74 -31.04
C THR A 256 14.28 91.74 -31.54
N LEU A 257 14.53 91.32 -32.77
CA LEU A 257 15.87 91.36 -33.39
C LEU A 257 16.40 92.79 -33.47
N ASN A 258 15.59 93.76 -33.94
CA ASN A 258 15.98 95.17 -33.99
C ASN A 258 16.31 95.73 -32.60
N THR A 259 15.50 95.42 -31.58
CA THR A 259 15.81 95.87 -30.20
C THR A 259 17.10 95.25 -29.64
N LEU A 260 17.43 94.01 -30.04
CA LEU A 260 18.71 93.40 -29.68
C LEU A 260 19.88 94.06 -30.41
N ILE A 261 19.71 94.38 -31.69
CA ILE A 261 20.73 95.11 -32.48
C ILE A 261 21.01 96.46 -31.83
N GLU A 262 19.99 97.24 -31.48
CA GLU A 262 20.14 98.53 -30.79
C GLU A 262 20.92 98.38 -29.47
N ARG A 263 20.63 97.34 -28.69
CA ARG A 263 21.36 97.06 -27.43
C ARG A 263 22.81 96.67 -27.67
N VAL A 264 23.10 95.89 -28.71
CA VAL A 264 24.46 95.52 -29.07
C VAL A 264 25.24 96.74 -29.54
N LEU A 265 24.66 97.59 -30.40
CA LEU A 265 25.27 98.83 -30.87
C LEU A 265 25.48 99.85 -29.74
N ALA A 266 24.60 99.89 -28.74
CA ALA A 266 24.78 100.74 -27.56
C ALA A 266 26.00 100.34 -26.71
N VAL A 267 26.34 99.05 -26.67
CA VAL A 267 27.51 98.53 -25.95
C VAL A 267 28.77 98.54 -26.82
N ARG A 268 28.61 98.40 -28.15
CA ARG A 268 29.68 98.37 -29.15
C ARG A 268 29.36 99.32 -30.31
N PRO A 269 29.58 100.64 -30.12
CA PRO A 269 29.25 101.65 -31.13
C PRO A 269 30.15 101.59 -32.38
N ASP A 270 31.29 100.90 -32.30
CA ASP A 270 32.22 100.63 -33.39
C ASP A 270 31.68 99.59 -34.40
N MET A 271 30.62 98.89 -34.05
CA MET A 271 30.03 97.83 -34.87
C MET A 271 29.02 98.39 -35.89
N SER A 272 29.05 97.87 -37.12
CA SER A 272 28.01 98.18 -38.10
C SER A 272 26.69 97.47 -37.74
N PHE A 273 25.56 98.01 -38.20
CA PHE A 273 24.25 97.37 -38.02
C PHE A 273 24.23 95.93 -38.57
N SER A 274 24.82 95.70 -39.74
CA SER A 274 24.95 94.37 -40.33
C SER A 274 25.86 93.45 -39.50
N GLY A 275 26.96 93.97 -38.97
CA GLY A 275 27.85 93.23 -38.07
C GLY A 275 27.16 92.81 -36.77
N ALA A 276 26.38 93.71 -36.17
CA ALA A 276 25.59 93.43 -34.97
C ALA A 276 24.51 92.37 -35.25
N ARG A 277 23.82 92.47 -36.39
CA ARG A 277 22.84 91.46 -36.82
C ARG A 277 23.49 90.09 -37.00
N MET A 278 24.59 90.01 -37.75
CA MET A 278 25.33 88.76 -37.95
C MET A 278 25.81 88.16 -36.63
N ALA A 279 26.37 88.99 -35.73
CA ALA A 279 26.81 88.53 -34.41
C ALA A 279 25.65 88.00 -33.55
N ILE A 280 24.45 88.59 -33.65
CA ILE A 280 23.25 88.11 -32.96
C ILE A 280 22.78 86.78 -33.55
N GLU A 281 22.65 86.67 -34.87
CA GLU A 281 22.25 85.44 -35.56
C GLU A 281 23.23 84.30 -35.23
N GLU A 282 24.54 84.56 -35.33
CA GLU A 282 25.60 83.59 -34.98
C GLU A 282 25.56 83.21 -33.49
N ALA A 283 25.33 84.16 -32.58
CA ALA A 283 25.19 83.86 -31.15
C ALA A 283 23.93 83.03 -30.82
N ILE A 284 22.83 83.23 -31.55
CA ILE A 284 21.60 82.42 -31.44
C ILE A 284 21.87 81.00 -31.91
N GLU A 285 22.49 80.83 -33.08
CA GLU A 285 22.84 79.50 -33.61
C GLU A 285 23.82 78.75 -32.71
N LEU A 286 24.86 79.42 -32.19
CA LEU A 286 25.76 78.82 -31.20
C LEU A 286 25.03 78.40 -29.91
N ARG A 287 24.00 79.17 -29.50
CA ARG A 287 23.16 78.81 -28.36
C ARG A 287 22.26 77.61 -28.68
N LYS A 288 21.68 77.54 -29.88
CA LYS A 288 20.90 76.38 -30.35
C LYS A 288 21.75 75.13 -30.34
N ALA A 289 22.94 75.18 -30.96
CA ALA A 289 23.90 74.08 -30.98
C ALA A 289 24.25 73.59 -29.58
N ARG A 290 24.50 74.50 -28.64
CA ARG A 290 24.77 74.16 -27.23
C ARG A 290 23.58 73.47 -26.56
N VAL A 291 22.36 73.99 -26.75
CA VAL A 291 21.16 73.41 -26.15
C VAL A 291 20.86 72.03 -26.74
N LEU A 292 21.02 71.86 -28.05
CA LEU A 292 20.87 70.56 -28.71
C LEU A 292 21.93 69.55 -28.23
N SER A 293 23.18 69.98 -28.09
CA SER A 293 24.26 69.13 -27.55
C SER A 293 23.97 68.73 -26.10
N GLN A 294 23.52 69.67 -25.26
CA GLN A 294 23.14 69.37 -23.88
C GLN A 294 21.96 68.40 -23.81
N ALA A 295 20.94 68.62 -24.64
CA ALA A 295 19.77 67.74 -24.74
C ALA A 295 20.20 66.31 -25.16
N ALA A 296 21.08 66.19 -26.14
CA ALA A 296 21.63 64.90 -26.57
C ALA A 296 22.40 64.19 -25.44
N ILE A 297 23.19 64.91 -24.64
CA ILE A 297 23.88 64.35 -23.46
C ILE A 297 22.88 63.90 -22.40
N THR A 298 21.86 64.71 -22.09
CA THR A 298 20.85 64.33 -21.08
C THR A 298 20.02 63.14 -21.51
N ASP A 299 19.67 63.07 -22.80
CA ASP A 299 18.96 61.93 -23.37
C ASP A 299 19.84 60.67 -23.33
N PHE A 300 21.12 60.78 -23.68
CA PHE A 300 22.09 59.70 -23.58
C PHE A 300 22.27 59.18 -22.14
N GLN A 301 22.34 60.08 -21.16
CA GLN A 301 22.42 59.69 -19.75
C GLN A 301 21.15 58.95 -19.31
N ARG A 302 19.97 59.41 -19.76
CA ARG A 302 18.69 58.76 -19.47
C ARG A 302 18.60 57.38 -20.13
N THR A 303 18.98 57.25 -21.40
CA THR A 303 18.98 55.96 -22.10
C THR A 303 19.95 54.98 -21.45
N ASN A 304 21.17 55.42 -21.09
CA ASN A 304 22.13 54.57 -20.39
C ASN A 304 21.63 54.14 -19.01
N ALA A 305 21.04 55.04 -18.22
CA ALA A 305 20.47 54.68 -16.93
C ALA A 305 19.37 53.61 -17.08
N SER A 306 18.49 53.77 -18.07
CA SER A 306 17.45 52.79 -18.39
C SER A 306 18.03 51.45 -18.87
N LEU A 307 19.04 51.48 -19.75
CA LEU A 307 19.73 50.29 -20.24
C LEU A 307 20.43 49.53 -19.10
N LEU A 308 21.12 50.23 -18.21
CA LEU A 308 21.80 49.62 -17.05
C LEU A 308 20.79 49.01 -16.06
N SER A 309 19.67 49.69 -15.79
CA SER A 309 18.60 49.14 -14.94
C SER A 309 17.93 47.90 -15.57
N SER A 310 17.70 47.94 -16.89
CA SER A 310 17.21 46.78 -17.64
C SER A 310 18.22 45.62 -17.63
N CYS A 311 19.51 45.94 -17.77
CA CYS A 311 20.60 44.98 -17.69
C CYS A 311 20.67 44.28 -16.34
N GLU A 312 20.62 45.05 -15.24
CA GLU A 312 20.60 44.50 -13.89
C GLU A 312 19.38 43.59 -13.66
N SER A 313 18.21 44.04 -14.11
CA SER A 313 16.98 43.24 -14.03
C SER A 313 17.10 41.92 -14.82
N ALA A 314 17.65 41.97 -16.03
CA ALA A 314 17.89 40.79 -16.86
C ALA A 314 18.89 39.82 -16.22
N PHE A 315 19.95 40.34 -15.61
CA PHE A 315 20.95 39.54 -14.89
C PHE A 315 20.35 38.85 -13.67
N MET A 316 19.53 39.56 -12.89
CA MET A 316 18.80 39.00 -11.75
C MET A 316 17.87 37.86 -12.17
N VAL A 317 17.09 38.05 -13.23
CA VAL A 317 16.20 37.01 -13.77
C VAL A 317 17.01 35.80 -14.25
N ALA A 318 18.10 36.02 -14.99
CA ALA A 318 18.96 34.95 -15.47
C ALA A 318 19.57 34.13 -14.32
N GLN A 319 20.01 34.79 -13.25
CA GLN A 319 20.56 34.14 -12.06
C GLN A 319 19.49 33.32 -11.33
N GLN A 320 18.28 33.85 -11.17
CA GLN A 320 17.16 33.12 -10.55
C GLN A 320 16.78 31.88 -11.38
N LEU A 321 16.75 32.00 -12.71
CA LEU A 321 16.48 30.88 -13.61
C LEU A 321 17.55 29.80 -13.52
N ALA A 322 18.82 30.18 -13.38
CA ALA A 322 19.92 29.24 -13.17
C ALA A 322 19.78 28.49 -11.82
N LYS A 323 19.48 29.21 -10.73
CA LYS A 323 19.20 28.61 -9.41
C LYS A 323 18.03 27.62 -9.48
N GLN A 324 16.91 28.00 -10.08
CA GLN A 324 15.76 27.11 -10.26
C GLN A 324 16.09 25.87 -11.10
N ARG A 325 16.93 26.00 -12.14
CA ARG A 325 17.38 24.85 -12.94
C ARG A 325 18.24 23.91 -12.11
N GLN A 326 19.13 24.44 -11.28
CA GLN A 326 19.95 23.66 -10.36
C GLN A 326 19.08 22.92 -9.34
N GLU A 327 18.15 23.60 -8.68
CA GLU A 327 17.21 22.99 -7.73
C GLU A 327 16.37 21.89 -8.38
N LYS A 328 15.87 22.12 -9.60
CA LYS A 328 15.13 21.08 -10.36
C LYS A 328 16.02 19.89 -10.70
N ALA A 329 17.28 20.11 -11.06
CA ALA A 329 18.23 19.04 -11.35
C ALA A 329 18.59 18.24 -10.09
N GLU A 330 18.78 18.90 -8.95
CA GLU A 330 19.02 18.27 -7.65
C GLU A 330 17.80 17.47 -7.19
N ALA A 331 16.60 18.04 -7.26
CA ALA A 331 15.35 17.33 -6.97
C ALA A 331 15.14 16.12 -7.90
N ALA A 332 15.54 16.21 -9.18
CA ALA A 332 15.49 15.07 -10.09
C ALA A 332 16.48 13.97 -9.67
N ARG A 333 17.71 14.33 -9.26
CA ARG A 333 18.70 13.38 -8.73
C ARG A 333 18.19 12.69 -7.46
N GLU A 334 17.57 13.43 -6.56
CA GLU A 334 16.97 12.88 -5.34
C GLU A 334 15.84 11.89 -5.63
N ARG A 335 14.96 12.21 -6.60
CA ARG A 335 13.90 11.29 -7.04
C ARG A 335 14.46 9.98 -7.57
N VAL A 336 15.49 10.06 -8.42
CA VAL A 336 16.16 8.87 -8.96
C VAL A 336 16.83 8.08 -7.83
N ALA A 337 17.52 8.74 -6.90
CA ALA A 337 18.13 8.08 -5.75
C ALA A 337 17.09 7.38 -4.86
N ALA A 338 15.97 8.05 -4.58
CA ALA A 338 14.86 7.48 -3.82
C ALA A 338 14.22 6.29 -4.54
N GLN A 339 14.03 6.38 -5.85
CA GLN A 339 13.54 5.28 -6.67
C GLN A 339 14.50 4.08 -6.63
N ASN A 340 15.81 4.32 -6.76
CA ASN A 340 16.82 3.28 -6.68
C ASN A 340 16.84 2.59 -5.31
N ARG A 341 16.70 3.35 -4.20
CA ARG A 341 16.56 2.78 -2.85
C ARG A 341 15.33 1.88 -2.72
N ARG A 342 14.19 2.29 -3.29
CA ARG A 342 12.97 1.47 -3.30
C ARG A 342 13.16 0.19 -4.13
N HIS A 343 13.82 0.27 -5.29
CA HIS A 343 14.13 -0.91 -6.09
C HIS A 343 15.11 -1.85 -5.37
N ALA A 344 16.13 -1.32 -4.68
CA ALA A 344 17.04 -2.11 -3.86
C ALA A 344 16.28 -2.85 -2.74
N HIS A 345 15.43 -2.15 -2.00
CA HIS A 345 14.61 -2.78 -0.96
C HIS A 345 13.68 -3.88 -1.51
N LEU A 346 12.99 -3.61 -2.61
CA LEU A 346 12.11 -4.61 -3.25
C LEU A 346 12.88 -5.82 -3.80
N THR A 347 14.13 -5.64 -4.23
CA THR A 347 14.97 -6.75 -4.70
C THR A 347 15.46 -7.60 -3.54
N GLU A 348 15.83 -6.99 -2.41
CA GLU A 348 16.12 -7.71 -1.16
C GLU A 348 14.91 -8.51 -0.67
N GLU A 349 13.71 -7.91 -0.62
CA GLU A 349 12.47 -8.59 -0.23
C GLU A 349 12.13 -9.77 -1.15
N ARG A 350 12.30 -9.60 -2.47
CA ARG A 350 12.12 -10.68 -3.45
C ARG A 350 13.09 -11.83 -3.20
N ALA A 351 14.37 -11.53 -2.94
CA ALA A 351 15.37 -12.55 -2.66
C ALA A 351 15.04 -13.35 -1.38
N VAL A 352 14.57 -12.67 -0.32
CA VAL A 352 14.10 -13.32 0.91
C VAL A 352 12.89 -14.21 0.63
N TYR A 353 11.90 -13.71 -0.11
CA TYR A 353 10.71 -14.48 -0.46
C TYR A 353 11.04 -15.72 -1.30
N GLU A 354 11.90 -15.58 -2.31
CA GLU A 354 12.37 -16.71 -3.11
C GLU A 354 13.11 -17.76 -2.26
N ALA A 355 13.94 -17.34 -1.31
CA ALA A 355 14.62 -18.26 -0.40
C ALA A 355 13.62 -19.06 0.46
N VAL A 356 12.58 -18.39 1.00
CA VAL A 356 11.50 -19.05 1.75
C VAL A 356 10.72 -20.04 0.86
N LEU A 357 10.44 -19.68 -0.39
CA LEU A 357 9.77 -20.58 -1.33
C LEU A 357 10.62 -21.82 -1.64
N ARG A 358 11.92 -21.65 -1.93
CA ARG A 358 12.85 -22.77 -2.15
C ARG A 358 12.91 -23.68 -0.93
N GLN A 359 12.94 -23.11 0.28
CA GLN A 359 12.91 -23.90 1.52
C GLN A 359 11.61 -24.70 1.64
N ARG A 360 10.45 -24.10 1.39
CA ARG A 360 9.15 -24.79 1.42
C ARG A 360 9.07 -25.92 0.39
N GLN A 361 9.55 -25.68 -0.83
CA GLN A 361 9.63 -26.70 -1.88
C GLN A 361 10.51 -27.87 -1.43
N SER A 362 11.70 -27.61 -0.90
CA SER A 362 12.59 -28.67 -0.41
C SER A 362 11.98 -29.49 0.73
N VAL A 363 11.20 -28.86 1.62
CA VAL A 363 10.49 -29.56 2.71
C VAL A 363 9.35 -30.41 2.13
N ALA A 364 8.58 -29.88 1.18
CA ALA A 364 7.51 -30.62 0.51
C ALA A 364 8.05 -31.84 -0.23
N GLU A 365 9.15 -31.69 -0.98
CA GLU A 365 9.83 -32.80 -1.66
C GLU A 365 10.32 -33.86 -0.67
N ARG A 366 10.92 -33.47 0.45
CA ARG A 366 11.33 -34.40 1.51
C ARG A 366 10.14 -35.15 2.11
N MET A 367 9.02 -34.46 2.34
CA MET A 367 7.80 -35.07 2.87
C MET A 367 7.18 -36.06 1.88
N GLN A 368 7.13 -35.71 0.58
CA GLN A 368 6.66 -36.60 -0.48
C GLN A 368 7.58 -37.82 -0.64
N ALA A 369 8.89 -37.63 -0.63
CA ALA A 369 9.86 -38.73 -0.67
C ALA A 369 9.72 -39.66 0.53
N ALA A 370 9.53 -39.10 1.74
CA ALA A 370 9.29 -39.89 2.95
C ALA A 370 7.96 -40.65 2.91
N ALA A 371 6.89 -40.05 2.37
CA ALA A 371 5.61 -40.74 2.17
C ALA A 371 5.75 -41.90 1.17
N ALA A 372 6.37 -41.66 0.01
CA ALA A 372 6.62 -42.68 -0.99
C ALA A 372 7.50 -43.83 -0.45
N ALA A 373 8.51 -43.52 0.37
CA ALA A 373 9.33 -44.52 1.03
C ALA A 373 8.52 -45.37 2.03
N LYS A 374 7.61 -44.76 2.80
CA LYS A 374 6.70 -45.49 3.70
C LYS A 374 5.75 -46.40 2.94
N GLU A 375 5.19 -45.94 1.82
CA GLU A 375 4.31 -46.74 0.97
C GLU A 375 5.04 -47.95 0.38
N ARG A 376 6.27 -47.76 -0.13
CA ARG A 376 7.11 -48.86 -0.62
C ARG A 376 7.40 -49.88 0.47
N ALA A 377 7.79 -49.43 1.67
CA ALA A 377 8.03 -50.32 2.80
C ALA A 377 6.78 -51.11 3.21
N LEU A 378 5.59 -50.50 3.13
CA LEU A 378 4.32 -51.21 3.37
C LEU A 378 4.01 -52.23 2.27
N GLN A 379 4.27 -51.90 1.00
CA GLN A 379 4.10 -52.83 -0.11
C GLN A 379 5.04 -54.02 0.01
N GLU A 380 6.30 -53.81 0.40
CA GLU A 380 7.27 -54.87 0.65
C GLU A 380 6.83 -55.78 1.79
N LYS A 381 6.36 -55.23 2.92
CA LYS A 381 5.80 -56.03 4.03
C LYS A 381 4.62 -56.88 3.58
N ARG A 382 3.67 -56.28 2.85
CA ARG A 382 2.50 -57.00 2.29
C ARG A 382 2.92 -58.10 1.32
N ALA A 383 3.96 -57.87 0.52
CA ALA A 383 4.49 -58.87 -0.40
C ALA A 383 5.11 -60.06 0.36
N ILE A 384 5.84 -59.80 1.45
CA ILE A 384 6.40 -60.85 2.32
C ILE A 384 5.28 -61.65 2.97
N GLU A 385 4.29 -60.98 3.59
CA GLU A 385 3.13 -61.64 4.20
C GLU A 385 2.36 -62.49 3.20
N PHE A 386 2.19 -62.00 1.97
CA PHE A 386 1.55 -62.75 0.89
C PHE A 386 2.35 -64.00 0.50
N GLN A 387 3.68 -63.89 0.38
CA GLN A 387 4.55 -65.04 0.11
C GLN A 387 4.50 -66.07 1.25
N GLU A 388 4.43 -65.65 2.51
CA GLU A 388 4.27 -66.56 3.65
C GLU A 388 2.92 -67.27 3.62
N ARG A 389 1.83 -66.56 3.33
CA ARG A 389 0.50 -67.17 3.17
C ARG A 389 0.46 -68.18 2.04
N LEU A 390 1.12 -67.88 0.92
CA LEU A 390 1.25 -68.83 -0.19
C LEU A 390 1.97 -70.10 0.24
N ARG A 391 3.10 -69.99 0.96
CA ARG A 391 3.82 -71.16 1.49
C ARG A 391 2.96 -72.00 2.44
N LEU A 392 2.19 -71.35 3.31
CA LEU A 392 1.26 -72.04 4.21
C LEU A 392 0.14 -72.75 3.45
N PHE A 393 -0.38 -72.12 2.40
CA PHE A 393 -1.40 -72.70 1.54
C PHE A 393 -0.88 -73.94 0.80
N GLU A 394 0.31 -73.86 0.19
CA GLU A 394 0.98 -74.99 -0.47
C GLU A 394 1.20 -76.16 0.50
N ALA A 395 1.66 -75.88 1.73
CA ALA A 395 1.83 -76.89 2.76
C ALA A 395 0.50 -77.55 3.17
N PHE A 396 -0.58 -76.76 3.27
CA PHE A 396 -1.92 -77.27 3.57
C PHE A 396 -2.47 -78.15 2.44
N GLU A 397 -2.28 -77.76 1.18
CA GLU A 397 -2.66 -78.58 0.03
C GLU A 397 -1.90 -79.92 0.01
N ALA A 398 -0.60 -79.89 0.27
CA ALA A 398 0.21 -81.11 0.38
C ALA A 398 -0.29 -82.03 1.50
N GLN A 399 -0.61 -81.48 2.68
CA GLN A 399 -1.20 -82.24 3.79
C GLN A 399 -2.56 -82.84 3.40
N ARG A 400 -3.42 -82.07 2.73
CA ARG A 400 -4.74 -82.53 2.28
C ARG A 400 -4.63 -83.66 1.26
N LEU A 401 -3.67 -83.61 0.34
CA LEU A 401 -3.38 -84.68 -0.60
C LEU A 401 -2.88 -85.94 0.13
N ALA A 402 -1.98 -85.80 1.11
CA ALA A 402 -1.49 -86.91 1.92
C ALA A 402 -2.63 -87.57 2.73
N TRP A 403 -3.53 -86.79 3.30
CA TRP A 403 -4.73 -87.30 3.97
C TRP A 403 -5.64 -88.10 3.04
N ARG A 404 -5.91 -87.58 1.83
CA ARG A 404 -6.69 -88.30 0.81
C ARG A 404 -6.04 -89.62 0.39
N GLN A 405 -4.71 -89.68 0.29
CA GLN A 405 -4.00 -90.92 -0.01
C GLN A 405 -4.15 -91.94 1.14
N LYS A 406 -4.06 -91.50 2.40
CA LYS A 406 -4.29 -92.36 3.57
C LYS A 406 -5.74 -92.87 3.63
N GLU A 407 -6.72 -92.02 3.36
CA GLU A 407 -8.14 -92.43 3.29
C GLU A 407 -8.37 -93.48 2.21
N ARG A 408 -7.76 -93.33 1.02
CA ARG A 408 -7.83 -94.35 -0.04
C ARG A 408 -7.22 -95.67 0.40
N GLY A 409 -6.03 -95.65 1.02
CA GLY A 409 -5.40 -96.85 1.54
C GLY A 409 -6.24 -97.55 2.63
N LEU A 410 -6.90 -96.79 3.51
CA LEU A 410 -7.82 -97.35 4.50
C LEU A 410 -9.08 -97.94 3.85
N ALA A 411 -9.63 -97.29 2.83
CA ALA A 411 -10.80 -97.79 2.10
C ALA A 411 -10.48 -99.09 1.34
N GLU A 412 -9.28 -99.22 0.76
CA GLU A 412 -8.81 -100.45 0.12
C GLU A 412 -8.67 -101.60 1.13
N LEU A 413 -8.10 -101.34 2.31
CA LEU A 413 -8.02 -102.33 3.39
C LEU A 413 -9.40 -102.77 3.90
N GLN A 414 -10.34 -101.84 4.03
CA GLN A 414 -11.73 -102.16 4.41
C GLN A 414 -12.43 -103.00 3.33
N ALA A 415 -12.19 -102.72 2.05
CA ALA A 415 -12.73 -103.53 0.96
C ALA A 415 -12.19 -104.97 1.00
N GLN A 416 -10.89 -105.15 1.23
CA GLN A 416 -10.27 -106.47 1.39
C GLN A 416 -10.86 -107.25 2.58
N ALA A 417 -11.02 -106.61 3.74
CA ALA A 417 -11.62 -107.25 4.92
C ALA A 417 -13.07 -107.71 4.67
N LEU A 418 -13.86 -106.92 3.93
CA LEU A 418 -15.23 -107.28 3.56
C LEU A 418 -15.29 -108.46 2.58
N GLU A 419 -14.30 -108.59 1.68
CA GLU A 419 -14.19 -109.75 0.79
C GLU A 419 -13.83 -111.03 1.56
N GLU A 420 -12.91 -110.95 2.52
CA GLU A 420 -12.57 -112.07 3.40
C GLU A 420 -13.76 -112.53 4.25
N GLU A 421 -14.53 -111.59 4.81
CA GLU A 421 -15.77 -111.92 5.54
C GLU A 421 -16.79 -112.62 4.65
N LYS A 422 -16.96 -112.17 3.40
CA LYS A 422 -17.85 -112.83 2.43
C LYS A 422 -17.37 -114.25 2.14
N ALA A 423 -16.07 -114.46 1.94
CA ALA A 423 -15.51 -115.78 1.71
C ALA A 423 -15.71 -116.72 2.92
N ALA A 424 -15.55 -116.21 4.15
CA ALA A 424 -15.81 -116.98 5.37
C ALA A 424 -17.30 -117.35 5.52
N ARG A 425 -18.22 -116.45 5.15
CA ARG A 425 -19.67 -116.74 5.15
C ARG A 425 -20.04 -117.80 4.11
N MET A 426 -19.42 -117.78 2.93
CA MET A 426 -19.63 -118.79 1.90
C MET A 426 -19.23 -120.18 2.40
N ARG A 427 -18.05 -120.33 3.01
CA ARG A 427 -17.59 -121.61 3.59
C ARG A 427 -18.54 -122.17 4.65
N ARG A 428 -19.00 -121.32 5.59
CA ARG A 428 -19.96 -121.74 6.63
C ARG A 428 -21.33 -122.15 6.06
N ASN A 429 -21.73 -121.55 4.93
CA ASN A 429 -22.98 -121.90 4.26
C ASN A 429 -22.86 -123.23 3.50
N GLU A 430 -21.72 -123.51 2.87
CA GLU A 430 -21.43 -124.81 2.25
C GLU A 430 -21.54 -125.95 3.29
N GLU A 431 -20.88 -125.81 4.44
CA GLU A 431 -20.94 -126.79 5.55
C GLU A 431 -22.39 -127.03 6.03
N ARG A 432 -23.21 -125.97 6.13
CA ARG A 432 -24.63 -126.09 6.52
C ARG A 432 -25.47 -126.81 5.48
N VAL A 433 -25.18 -126.63 4.19
CA VAL A 433 -25.90 -127.28 3.10
C VAL A 433 -25.58 -128.77 3.09
N GLU A 434 -24.31 -129.15 3.28
CA GLU A 434 -23.88 -130.55 3.38
C GLU A 434 -24.52 -131.26 4.58
N TYR A 435 -24.56 -130.61 5.75
CA TYR A 435 -25.22 -131.17 6.94
C TYR A 435 -26.72 -131.44 6.71
N ARG A 436 -27.44 -130.52 6.04
CA ARG A 436 -28.86 -130.72 5.69
C ARG A 436 -29.07 -131.85 4.70
N ARG A 437 -28.12 -132.07 3.78
CA ARG A 437 -28.16 -133.16 2.81
C ARG A 437 -28.09 -134.51 3.52
N HIS A 438 -27.14 -134.65 4.46
CA HIS A 438 -27.02 -135.84 5.28
C HIS A 438 -28.24 -136.10 6.18
N GLN A 439 -28.82 -135.07 6.79
CA GLN A 439 -30.06 -135.23 7.57
C GLN A 439 -31.24 -135.74 6.73
N LYS A 440 -31.39 -135.24 5.49
CA LYS A 440 -32.47 -135.70 4.60
C LYS A 440 -32.28 -137.16 4.18
N GLU A 441 -31.05 -137.58 3.91
CA GLU A 441 -30.75 -138.97 3.56
C GLU A 441 -31.07 -139.92 4.73
N GLN A 442 -30.70 -139.55 5.96
CA GLN A 442 -31.06 -140.33 7.16
C GLN A 442 -32.58 -140.41 7.37
N TRP A 443 -33.28 -139.28 7.23
CA TRP A 443 -34.74 -139.24 7.36
C TRP A 443 -35.46 -140.13 6.33
N GLN A 444 -34.99 -140.17 5.08
CA GLN A 444 -35.55 -141.04 4.05
C GLN A 444 -35.35 -142.53 4.34
N ILE A 445 -34.23 -142.91 4.96
CA ILE A 445 -33.97 -144.29 5.38
C ILE A 445 -34.91 -144.69 6.52
N GLU A 446 -35.15 -143.81 7.49
CA GLU A 446 -36.08 -144.05 8.60
C GLU A 446 -37.54 -144.15 8.13
N GLN A 447 -37.96 -143.27 7.20
CA GLN A 447 -39.29 -143.33 6.58
C GLN A 447 -39.54 -144.68 5.89
N LYS A 448 -38.60 -145.16 5.06
CA LYS A 448 -38.72 -146.45 4.38
C LYS A 448 -38.78 -147.63 5.36
N LYS A 449 -38.15 -147.55 6.53
CA LYS A 449 -38.29 -148.56 7.60
C LYS A 449 -39.69 -148.53 8.21
N ARG A 450 -40.21 -147.35 8.55
CA ARG A 450 -41.55 -147.18 9.12
C ARG A 450 -42.67 -147.60 8.17
N GLU A 451 -42.54 -147.35 6.87
CA GLU A 451 -43.52 -147.81 5.88
C GLU A 451 -43.58 -149.35 5.79
N ARG A 452 -42.43 -150.03 5.87
CA ARG A 452 -42.38 -151.50 5.90
C ARG A 452 -43.06 -152.06 7.15
N GLU A 453 -42.82 -151.45 8.32
CA GLU A 453 -43.46 -151.83 9.59
C GLU A 453 -44.98 -151.62 9.56
N LEU A 454 -45.45 -150.48 9.02
CA LEU A 454 -46.87 -150.19 8.87
C LEU A 454 -47.57 -151.15 7.90
N SER A 455 -46.94 -151.48 6.77
CA SER A 455 -47.50 -152.44 5.80
C SER A 455 -47.66 -153.84 6.40
N ALA A 456 -46.72 -154.28 7.25
CA ALA A 456 -46.79 -155.56 7.95
C ALA A 456 -47.91 -155.58 9.01
N LEU A 457 -48.17 -154.46 9.69
CA LEU A 457 -49.28 -154.33 10.64
C LEU A 457 -50.65 -154.29 9.95
N LEU A 458 -50.75 -153.63 8.79
CA LEU A 458 -51.99 -153.55 8.02
C LEU A 458 -52.40 -154.92 7.44
N ALA A 459 -51.45 -155.73 6.96
CA ALA A 459 -51.72 -157.09 6.49
C ALA A 459 -52.32 -157.98 7.61
N LYS A 460 -51.74 -157.93 8.82
CA LYS A 460 -52.28 -158.66 9.99
C LYS A 460 -53.68 -158.18 10.39
N LYS A 461 -53.96 -156.88 10.28
CA LYS A 461 -55.27 -156.30 10.58
C LYS A 461 -56.33 -156.67 9.54
N GLN A 462 -55.96 -156.72 8.25
CA GLN A 462 -56.87 -157.15 7.19
C GLN A 462 -57.25 -158.63 7.33
N GLU A 463 -56.32 -159.52 7.68
CA GLU A 463 -56.64 -160.92 7.98
C GLU A 463 -57.61 -161.06 9.18
N ALA A 464 -57.41 -160.24 10.24
CA ALA A 464 -58.30 -160.23 11.40
C ALA A 464 -59.70 -159.69 11.06
N LEU A 465 -59.78 -158.63 10.24
CA LEU A 465 -61.06 -158.04 9.82
C LEU A 465 -61.80 -158.93 8.81
N GLN A 466 -61.12 -159.64 7.92
CA GLN A 466 -61.76 -160.62 7.02
C GLN A 466 -62.37 -161.79 7.81
N ARG A 467 -61.69 -162.28 8.87
CA ARG A 467 -62.28 -163.26 9.80
C ARG A 467 -63.51 -162.72 10.53
N PHE A 468 -63.50 -161.43 10.88
CA PHE A 468 -64.62 -160.77 11.56
C PHE A 468 -65.81 -160.52 10.63
N PHE A 469 -65.62 -159.94 9.45
CA PHE A 469 -66.71 -159.67 8.51
C PHE A 469 -67.31 -160.95 7.91
N ALA A 470 -66.52 -162.01 7.71
CA ALA A 470 -67.06 -163.34 7.38
C ALA A 470 -67.97 -163.93 8.49
N SER A 471 -67.82 -163.46 9.73
CA SER A 471 -68.70 -163.85 10.86
C SER A 471 -69.95 -162.97 10.98
N VAL A 472 -69.95 -161.74 10.44
CA VAL A 472 -71.02 -160.74 10.59
C VAL A 472 -71.93 -160.65 9.35
N ASP A 473 -71.42 -160.89 8.13
CA ASP A 473 -72.23 -160.97 6.91
C ASP A 473 -73.20 -162.16 6.88
N LYS A 474 -73.05 -163.13 7.80
CA LYS A 474 -74.06 -164.17 7.99
C LYS A 474 -75.32 -163.68 8.70
N GLN A 475 -75.35 -162.48 9.27
CA GLN A 475 -76.43 -162.13 10.20
C GLN A 475 -77.26 -160.90 9.84
N ILE A 476 -76.77 -159.76 9.32
CA ILE A 476 -77.64 -158.56 9.23
C ILE A 476 -77.14 -157.56 8.15
N GLY A 477 -78.01 -157.15 7.21
CA GLY A 477 -77.72 -156.12 6.19
C GLY A 477 -78.71 -154.94 6.19
N VAL A 478 -78.21 -153.68 6.16
CA VAL A 478 -78.97 -152.42 5.97
C VAL A 478 -78.07 -151.30 5.38
N GLU A 479 -78.60 -150.43 4.49
CA GLU A 479 -77.93 -149.29 3.79
C GLU A 479 -78.43 -147.87 4.23
N ALA A 480 -77.64 -146.79 3.99
CA ALA A 480 -77.97 -145.35 4.27
C ALA A 480 -77.19 -144.32 3.39
N ASP A 481 -77.73 -143.08 3.22
CA ASP A 481 -77.38 -142.06 2.17
C ASP A 481 -77.08 -140.60 2.69
N PRO A 482 -76.17 -139.77 2.09
CA PRO A 482 -75.69 -138.46 2.62
C PRO A 482 -75.61 -137.26 1.62
N GLN A 483 -76.42 -136.19 1.77
CA GLN A 483 -76.34 -134.97 0.91
C GLN A 483 -76.32 -133.59 1.62
N ARG A 484 -76.04 -133.48 2.92
CA ARG A 484 -76.36 -132.25 3.70
C ARG A 484 -75.28 -131.16 3.85
N LEU A 485 -74.23 -131.07 3.03
CA LEU A 485 -72.95 -130.49 3.50
C LEU A 485 -72.34 -129.23 2.82
N LEU A 486 -73.06 -128.32 2.13
CA LEU A 486 -72.38 -127.15 1.52
C LEU A 486 -73.18 -125.81 1.41
N LYS A 487 -72.74 -124.71 2.11
CA LYS A 487 -72.78 -123.27 1.65
C LYS A 487 -72.16 -122.18 2.62
N ALA A 488 -71.71 -121.01 2.10
CA ALA A 488 -71.10 -119.83 2.81
C ALA A 488 -71.31 -118.41 2.13
N THR A 489 -71.01 -117.27 2.83
CA THR A 489 -71.25 -115.78 2.52
C THR A 489 -70.05 -114.87 2.97
N SER A 490 -70.09 -113.50 3.08
CA SER A 490 -70.03 -112.34 2.14
C SER A 490 -69.39 -111.09 2.87
N SER A 491 -68.30 -110.44 2.38
CA SER A 491 -67.58 -109.37 3.15
C SER A 491 -66.94 -108.19 2.35
N SER A 492 -67.37 -107.86 1.14
CA SER A 492 -66.70 -106.85 0.29
C SER A 492 -67.51 -105.55 0.11
N ALA A 493 -67.30 -104.51 0.95
CA ALA A 493 -67.65 -103.11 0.65
C ALA A 493 -67.13 -102.09 1.72
N GLN A 494 -66.28 -101.12 1.34
CA GLN A 494 -66.25 -99.75 1.92
C GLN A 494 -65.38 -98.77 1.08
N THR A 495 -65.74 -97.47 1.16
CA THR A 495 -65.50 -96.39 0.16
C THR A 495 -65.02 -95.10 0.87
N GLU A 496 -64.00 -94.39 0.37
CA GLU A 496 -63.64 -93.02 0.82
C GLU A 496 -63.30 -92.05 -0.34
N LYS A 497 -63.45 -90.74 -0.07
CA LYS A 497 -63.76 -89.61 -0.98
C LYS A 497 -62.54 -88.94 -1.63
N TYR A 498 -62.74 -88.35 -2.84
CA TYR A 498 -61.71 -87.78 -3.73
C TYR A 498 -61.66 -86.23 -3.69
N THR A 499 -60.48 -85.64 -3.49
CA THR A 499 -60.19 -84.18 -3.54
C THR A 499 -59.40 -83.80 -4.80
N THR A 500 -59.73 -82.66 -5.44
CA THR A 500 -59.17 -82.26 -6.74
C THR A 500 -57.87 -81.41 -6.64
N LEU A 501 -56.90 -81.70 -7.51
CA LEU A 501 -55.51 -81.18 -7.54
C LEU A 501 -55.35 -79.65 -7.59
N ALA A 502 -56.37 -78.88 -7.98
CA ALA A 502 -56.29 -77.42 -8.09
C ALA A 502 -56.35 -76.69 -6.74
N GLN A 503 -56.84 -77.34 -5.68
CA GLN A 503 -56.82 -76.78 -4.31
C GLN A 503 -55.53 -77.11 -3.54
N ALA A 504 -54.73 -78.09 -3.99
CA ALA A 504 -53.50 -78.51 -3.33
C ALA A 504 -52.25 -77.69 -3.74
N THR A 505 -52.34 -76.84 -4.77
CA THR A 505 -51.18 -76.18 -5.41
C THR A 505 -51.08 -74.67 -5.19
N ARG A 506 -51.88 -74.07 -4.30
CA ARG A 506 -51.63 -72.70 -3.82
C ARG A 506 -50.80 -72.73 -2.53
N PRO A 507 -49.48 -72.50 -2.57
CA PRO A 507 -48.73 -72.26 -1.33
C PRO A 507 -49.23 -70.96 -0.68
N PRO A 508 -49.38 -70.90 0.66
CA PRO A 508 -49.69 -69.65 1.33
C PRO A 508 -48.53 -68.68 1.12
N ILE A 509 -48.81 -67.51 0.53
CA ILE A 509 -47.82 -66.44 0.39
C ILE A 509 -47.48 -65.97 1.80
N THR A 510 -46.31 -66.37 2.31
CA THR A 510 -45.76 -65.93 3.59
C THR A 510 -45.20 -64.52 3.43
N GLY A 511 -46.08 -63.53 3.30
CA GLY A 511 -45.76 -62.11 3.37
C GLY A 511 -46.15 -61.54 4.74
N PHE A 512 -45.47 -60.47 5.16
CA PHE A 512 -45.88 -59.71 6.33
C PHE A 512 -47.17 -58.95 6.00
N SER A 513 -48.19 -59.02 6.86
CA SER A 513 -49.39 -58.18 6.71
C SER A 513 -49.06 -56.73 7.07
N ASP A 514 -49.83 -55.76 6.57
CA ASP A 514 -49.60 -54.33 6.89
C ASP A 514 -49.59 -54.06 8.40
N GLU A 515 -50.42 -54.79 9.17
CA GLU A 515 -50.41 -54.73 10.63
C GLU A 515 -49.11 -55.26 11.25
N GLN A 516 -48.46 -56.22 10.60
CA GLN A 516 -47.16 -56.76 11.02
C GLN A 516 -46.01 -55.83 10.61
N ILE A 517 -46.12 -55.15 9.46
CA ILE A 517 -45.15 -54.15 9.00
C ILE A 517 -45.18 -52.91 9.90
N MET A 518 -46.37 -52.47 10.33
CA MET A 518 -46.53 -51.33 11.25
C MET A 518 -46.07 -51.60 12.69
N LYS A 519 -45.72 -52.85 13.03
CA LYS A 519 -45.03 -53.16 14.29
C LYS A 519 -43.58 -52.70 14.31
N ASP A 520 -42.94 -52.50 13.15
CA ASP A 520 -41.61 -51.92 13.09
C ASP A 520 -41.68 -50.42 13.44
N PRO A 521 -41.07 -50.00 14.55
CA PRO A 521 -41.13 -48.60 14.97
C PRO A 521 -40.47 -47.63 13.99
N ARG A 522 -39.52 -48.09 13.15
CA ARG A 522 -38.92 -47.27 12.08
C ARG A 522 -39.92 -46.98 10.98
N VAL A 523 -40.66 -48.00 10.55
CA VAL A 523 -41.71 -47.86 9.54
C VAL A 523 -42.84 -46.98 10.07
N ARG A 524 -43.21 -47.13 11.34
CA ARG A 524 -44.19 -46.28 12.01
C ARG A 524 -43.75 -44.82 12.13
N LEU A 525 -42.48 -44.57 12.49
CA LEU A 525 -41.90 -43.23 12.55
C LEU A 525 -41.85 -42.57 11.16
N TYR A 526 -41.40 -43.31 10.15
CA TYR A 526 -41.37 -42.85 8.77
C TYR A 526 -42.78 -42.51 8.27
N HIS A 527 -43.76 -43.40 8.51
CA HIS A 527 -45.14 -43.17 8.12
C HIS A 527 -45.73 -41.94 8.85
N ALA A 528 -45.47 -41.77 10.15
CA ALA A 528 -45.92 -40.59 10.91
C ALA A 528 -45.32 -39.28 10.36
N LEU A 529 -44.03 -39.26 10.03
CA LEU A 529 -43.36 -38.12 9.41
C LEU A 529 -43.86 -37.83 7.99
N LEU A 530 -44.27 -38.89 7.26
CA LEU A 530 -44.86 -38.78 5.94
C LEU A 530 -46.27 -38.19 6.03
N THR A 531 -47.11 -38.68 6.95
CA THR A 531 -48.45 -38.13 7.22
C THR A 531 -48.40 -36.68 7.69
N ALA A 532 -47.38 -36.30 8.47
CA ALA A 532 -47.15 -34.93 8.91
C ALA A 532 -46.47 -34.03 7.85
N GLY A 533 -46.11 -34.57 6.67
CA GLY A 533 -45.45 -33.81 5.59
C GLY A 533 -44.00 -33.39 5.85
N LEU A 534 -43.39 -33.88 6.94
CA LEU A 534 -42.06 -33.46 7.41
C LEU A 534 -40.91 -34.33 6.86
N HIS A 535 -41.21 -35.46 6.22
CA HIS A 535 -40.23 -36.41 5.69
C HIS A 535 -39.23 -35.82 4.66
N THR A 536 -39.57 -34.71 3.99
CA THR A 536 -38.67 -34.02 3.04
C THR A 536 -37.71 -33.03 3.69
N THR A 537 -37.99 -32.60 4.92
CA THR A 537 -37.18 -31.62 5.64
C THR A 537 -35.83 -32.21 6.07
N PRO A 538 -34.74 -31.42 6.13
CA PRO A 538 -33.43 -31.92 6.57
C PRO A 538 -33.50 -32.51 7.98
N TYR A 539 -34.29 -31.90 8.87
CA TYR A 539 -34.55 -32.43 10.21
C TYR A 539 -35.32 -33.76 10.18
N GLY A 540 -36.37 -33.89 9.36
CA GLY A 540 -37.08 -35.16 9.18
C GLY A 540 -36.17 -36.27 8.65
N ARG A 541 -35.28 -35.94 7.70
CA ARG A 541 -34.27 -36.88 7.17
C ARG A 541 -33.25 -37.27 8.23
N GLU A 542 -32.79 -36.34 9.06
CA GLU A 542 -31.92 -36.63 10.20
C GLU A 542 -32.61 -37.51 11.25
N VAL A 543 -33.88 -37.28 11.55
CA VAL A 543 -34.63 -38.09 12.52
C VAL A 543 -34.87 -39.51 12.00
N ILE A 544 -35.14 -39.69 10.70
CA ILE A 544 -35.24 -41.02 10.08
C ILE A 544 -33.90 -41.76 10.11
N THR A 545 -32.78 -41.05 9.90
CA THR A 545 -31.45 -41.66 9.82
C THR A 545 -30.79 -41.86 11.19
N ARG A 546 -31.07 -41.02 12.18
CA ARG A 546 -30.50 -41.10 13.53
C ARG A 546 -31.43 -41.78 14.56
N GLY A 547 -32.72 -41.84 14.30
CA GLY A 547 -33.74 -42.13 15.31
C GLY A 547 -34.32 -43.55 15.28
N TYR A 548 -33.54 -44.56 15.64
CA TYR A 548 -34.02 -45.67 16.50
C TYR A 548 -32.83 -46.49 17.02
N HIS A 549 -32.61 -46.46 18.34
CA HIS A 549 -31.58 -47.27 18.98
C HIS A 549 -32.07 -48.73 19.06
N VAL A 550 -31.58 -49.59 18.17
CA VAL A 550 -31.80 -51.04 18.23
C VAL A 550 -30.87 -51.60 19.30
N SER A 551 -31.43 -52.36 20.24
CA SER A 551 -30.66 -53.06 21.27
C SER A 551 -29.55 -53.88 20.60
N THR A 552 -28.34 -53.87 21.16
CA THR A 552 -27.10 -54.38 20.54
C THR A 552 -27.18 -55.84 20.05
N ALA A 553 -28.15 -56.62 20.54
CA ALA A 553 -28.39 -58.00 20.10
C ALA A 553 -29.04 -58.14 18.70
N GLN A 554 -29.57 -57.07 18.10
CA GLN A 554 -30.35 -57.13 16.85
C GLN A 554 -29.78 -56.26 15.71
N GLN A 555 -28.55 -55.76 15.84
CA GLN A 555 -27.91 -55.00 14.75
C GLN A 555 -27.35 -55.93 13.68
N SER A 556 -27.61 -55.61 12.41
CA SER A 556 -26.96 -56.23 11.26
C SER A 556 -25.44 -56.02 11.33
N SER A 557 -24.71 -57.03 10.89
CA SER A 557 -23.32 -57.39 11.19
C SER A 557 -22.19 -56.42 10.82
N GLU A 558 -22.45 -55.12 10.63
CA GLU A 558 -21.43 -54.13 10.24
C GLU A 558 -20.89 -53.31 11.42
N GLY A 559 -21.50 -53.41 12.61
CA GLY A 559 -21.11 -52.65 13.81
C GLY A 559 -20.52 -53.46 14.96
N ASN A 560 -20.08 -54.71 14.75
CA ASN A 560 -19.52 -55.55 15.81
C ASN A 560 -18.00 -55.30 15.96
N PRO A 561 -17.51 -54.75 17.10
CA PRO A 561 -16.09 -54.46 17.31
C PRO A 561 -15.19 -55.70 17.48
N LEU A 562 -15.74 -56.92 17.31
CA LEU A 562 -14.98 -58.17 17.35
C LEU A 562 -14.66 -58.77 15.95
N ARG A 563 -15.03 -58.11 14.85
CA ARG A 563 -14.57 -58.50 13.50
C ARG A 563 -13.41 -57.62 13.07
N GLY A 564 -12.20 -58.03 13.45
CA GLY A 564 -10.97 -57.55 12.85
C GLY A 564 -10.91 -57.88 11.36
N GLU A 565 -10.30 -56.97 10.62
CA GLU A 565 -10.13 -56.93 9.17
C GLU A 565 -9.64 -58.26 8.57
N PHE A 566 -10.50 -58.91 7.79
CA PHE A 566 -10.11 -59.76 6.66
C PHE A 566 -11.14 -59.59 5.54
N SER A 567 -10.98 -58.51 4.77
CA SER A 567 -11.05 -58.44 3.29
C SER A 567 -11.14 -56.98 2.86
#